data_AF-A0A842D402-F1
#
_entry.id   AF-A0A842D402-F1
#
_cell.length_a   1.000
_cell.length_b   1.000
_cell.length_c   1.000
_cell.angle_alpha   90.00
_cell.angle_beta   90.00
_cell.angle_gamma   90.00
#
_symmetry.space_group_name_H-M   'P 1'
#
loop_
_entity.id
_entity.type
_entity.pdbx_description
1 polymer ?
#
loop_
_entity_poly.entity_id
_entity_poly.type
_entity_poly.pdbx_seq_one_letter_code
_entity_poly.pdbx_strand_id
1 'polypeptide(L)'
;MTQKFKVGDRVRVVDNQKITIGKIDVITNYDERCRIITNNEIFWTDIKCLAPAPALVKVPAVVDKFLKTDADGYTIYDRMAQLIVVNDGDHYYLEESAVENEVLSREEALEVINYAHEAKCEDLLQLINGYEVEKEPLYYVRLPHFGYVTNRMDYTLSQSKTDAIALTESRIKAIDERYWQFAVPEEGK
;
A
#
# COMPACT_ATOMS: atom_id res chain seq x y z
N MET A 1 -18.20 -20.76 -24.17
CA MET A 1 -17.43 -20.99 -22.94
C MET A 1 -17.34 -19.67 -22.21
N THR A 2 -17.63 -19.64 -20.91
CA THR A 2 -17.59 -18.43 -20.08
C THR A 2 -16.14 -17.99 -19.93
N GLN A 3 -15.78 -16.84 -20.49
CA GLN A 3 -14.42 -16.30 -20.40
C GLN A 3 -14.10 -16.01 -18.91
N LYS A 4 -13.25 -16.86 -18.31
CA LYS A 4 -12.97 -16.86 -16.87
C LYS A 4 -12.05 -15.71 -16.42
N PHE A 5 -11.29 -15.14 -17.34
CA PHE A 5 -10.32 -14.06 -17.07
C PHE A 5 -10.54 -12.89 -18.03
N LYS A 6 -10.33 -11.67 -17.56
CA LYS A 6 -10.43 -10.43 -18.33
C LYS A 6 -9.11 -9.67 -18.37
N VAL A 7 -8.99 -8.75 -19.32
CA VAL A 7 -7.86 -7.82 -19.38
C VAL A 7 -7.79 -7.06 -18.05
N GLY A 8 -6.59 -7.02 -17.47
CA GLY A 8 -6.28 -6.42 -16.20
C GLY A 8 -6.22 -7.39 -15.01
N ASP A 9 -6.67 -8.64 -15.15
CA ASP A 9 -6.61 -9.62 -14.07
C ASP A 9 -5.15 -10.00 -13.74
N ARG A 10 -4.84 -10.16 -12.45
CA ARG A 10 -3.57 -10.74 -11.98
C ARG A 10 -3.67 -12.26 -12.03
N VAL A 11 -2.69 -12.88 -12.69
CA VAL A 11 -2.67 -14.33 -12.91
C VAL A 11 -1.30 -14.92 -12.63
N ARG A 12 -1.29 -16.17 -12.17
CA ARG A 12 -0.12 -17.03 -12.13
C ARG A 12 0.05 -17.69 -13.49
N VAL A 13 1.27 -17.61 -14.01
CA VAL A 13 1.71 -18.26 -15.24
C VAL A 13 2.79 -19.25 -14.88
N VAL A 14 2.67 -20.47 -15.37
CA VAL A 14 3.73 -21.48 -15.26
C VAL A 14 4.52 -21.45 -16.56
N ASP A 15 5.80 -21.07 -16.48
CA ASP A 15 6.74 -21.16 -17.59
C ASP A 15 8.04 -21.81 -17.13
N ASN A 16 8.56 -22.78 -17.89
CA ASN A 16 9.80 -23.50 -17.56
C ASN A 16 9.92 -23.96 -16.09
N GLN A 17 8.84 -24.52 -15.54
CA GLN A 17 8.74 -24.96 -14.13
C GLN A 17 8.81 -23.84 -13.07
N LYS A 18 8.82 -22.58 -13.48
CA LYS A 18 8.74 -21.40 -12.61
C LYS A 18 7.32 -20.82 -12.64
N ILE A 19 6.83 -20.44 -11.47
CA ILE A 19 5.56 -19.71 -11.34
C ILE A 19 5.88 -18.22 -11.29
N THR A 20 5.33 -17.45 -12.22
CA THR A 20 5.47 -15.99 -12.26
C THR A 20 4.09 -15.35 -12.17
N ILE A 21 3.98 -14.24 -11.46
CA ILE A 21 2.75 -13.46 -11.41
C ILE A 21 2.85 -12.33 -12.43
N GLY A 22 1.81 -12.20 -13.25
CA GLY A 22 1.70 -11.14 -14.24
C GLY A 22 0.28 -10.60 -14.33
N LYS A 23 0.12 -9.59 -15.18
CA LYS A 23 -1.17 -8.98 -15.49
C LYS A 23 -1.54 -9.27 -16.94
N ILE A 24 -2.79 -9.68 -17.16
CA ILE A 24 -3.30 -9.85 -18.51
C ILE A 24 -3.42 -8.47 -19.16
N ASP A 25 -2.74 -8.30 -20.27
CA ASP A 25 -2.71 -7.04 -21.01
C ASP A 25 -3.60 -7.10 -22.25
N VAL A 26 -3.61 -8.23 -22.97
CA VAL A 26 -4.48 -8.46 -24.14
C VAL A 26 -5.00 -9.89 -24.13
N ILE A 27 -6.26 -10.08 -24.54
CA ILE A 27 -6.83 -11.40 -24.83
C ILE A 27 -7.24 -11.43 -26.31
N THR A 28 -6.80 -12.43 -27.06
CA THR A 28 -7.19 -12.63 -28.45
C THR A 28 -8.36 -13.61 -28.54
N ASN A 29 -9.43 -13.19 -29.22
CA ASN A 29 -10.64 -14.01 -29.36
C ASN A 29 -10.48 -15.18 -30.35
N TYR A 30 -9.48 -15.12 -31.24
CA TYR A 30 -9.30 -16.11 -32.29
C TYR A 30 -8.60 -17.39 -31.82
N ASP A 31 -7.67 -17.28 -30.86
CA ASP A 31 -6.80 -18.40 -30.43
C ASP A 31 -6.87 -18.70 -28.92
N GLU A 32 -7.78 -18.06 -28.18
CA GLU A 32 -7.86 -18.14 -26.71
C GLU A 32 -6.51 -17.86 -26.01
N ARG A 33 -5.67 -17.05 -26.65
CA ARG A 33 -4.35 -16.66 -26.17
C ARG A 33 -4.40 -15.30 -25.48
N CYS A 34 -3.49 -15.13 -24.55
CA CYS A 34 -3.36 -13.90 -23.80
C CYS A 34 -1.91 -13.44 -23.75
N ARG A 35 -1.73 -12.11 -23.82
CA ARG A 35 -0.46 -11.44 -23.55
C ARG A 35 -0.44 -11.07 -22.08
N ILE A 36 0.63 -11.45 -21.41
CA ILE A 36 0.82 -11.24 -19.98
C ILE A 36 2.07 -10.42 -19.79
N ILE A 37 1.94 -9.33 -19.06
CA ILE A 37 3.05 -8.46 -18.70
C ILE A 37 3.44 -8.79 -17.26
N THR A 38 4.73 -9.08 -17.07
CA THR A 38 5.36 -9.22 -15.76
C THR A 38 6.39 -8.10 -15.57
N ASN A 39 7.01 -8.01 -14.40
CA ASN A 39 7.99 -6.96 -14.12
C ASN A 39 9.22 -7.02 -15.05
N ASN A 40 9.57 -8.20 -15.55
CA ASN A 40 10.79 -8.38 -16.35
C ASN A 40 10.50 -8.82 -17.80
N GLU A 41 9.37 -9.46 -18.06
CA GLU A 41 9.15 -10.20 -19.32
C GLU A 41 7.69 -10.11 -19.79
N ILE A 42 7.49 -10.24 -21.10
CA ILE A 42 6.18 -10.33 -21.76
C ILE A 42 6.02 -11.73 -22.31
N PHE A 43 4.88 -12.35 -22.01
CA PHE A 43 4.60 -13.73 -22.42
C PHE A 43 3.30 -13.83 -23.21
N TRP A 44 3.28 -14.79 -24.13
CA TRP A 44 2.05 -15.25 -24.78
C TRP A 44 1.77 -16.68 -24.33
N THR A 45 0.58 -16.91 -23.77
CA THR A 45 0.17 -18.25 -23.36
C THR A 45 -1.32 -18.45 -23.56
N ASP A 46 -1.77 -19.71 -23.50
CA ASP A 46 -3.18 -20.04 -23.60
C ASP A 46 -3.89 -19.67 -22.29
N ILE A 47 -5.07 -19.08 -22.38
CA ILE A 47 -5.86 -18.62 -21.21
C ILE A 47 -6.17 -19.76 -20.22
N LYS A 48 -6.23 -21.00 -20.72
CA LYS A 48 -6.44 -22.23 -19.93
C LYS A 48 -5.26 -22.57 -19.02
N CYS A 49 -4.06 -22.08 -19.32
CA CYS A 49 -2.84 -22.30 -18.54
C CYS A 49 -2.71 -21.31 -17.37
N LEU A 50 -3.70 -20.42 -17.20
CA LEU A 50 -3.72 -19.42 -16.15
C LEU A 50 -4.40 -19.93 -14.88
N ALA A 51 -3.80 -19.58 -13.75
CA ALA A 51 -4.43 -19.65 -12.44
C ALA A 51 -4.63 -18.23 -11.89
N PRO A 52 -5.67 -17.98 -11.08
CA PRO A 52 -5.81 -16.69 -10.40
C PRO A 52 -4.59 -16.44 -9.49
N ALA A 53 -4.09 -15.20 -9.48
CA ALA A 53 -3.08 -14.78 -8.52
C ALA A 53 -3.67 -14.70 -7.10
N PRO A 54 -2.85 -14.89 -6.06
CA PRO A 54 -3.30 -14.66 -4.69
C PRO A 54 -3.71 -13.19 -4.52
N ALA A 55 -4.65 -12.97 -3.57
CA ALA A 55 -5.02 -11.63 -3.17
C ALA A 55 -3.77 -10.85 -2.70
N LEU A 56 -3.73 -9.56 -2.99
CA LEU A 56 -2.66 -8.71 -2.48
C LEU A 56 -2.90 -8.47 -0.99
N VAL A 57 -1.83 -8.58 -0.23
CA VAL A 57 -1.82 -8.11 1.16
C VAL A 57 -1.93 -6.60 1.14
N LYS A 58 -2.75 -6.07 2.04
CA LYS A 58 -2.90 -4.64 2.24
C LYS A 58 -1.89 -4.19 3.28
N VAL A 59 -1.17 -3.11 3.00
CA VAL A 59 -0.15 -2.56 3.89
C VAL A 59 -0.42 -1.08 4.15
N PRO A 60 -0.20 -0.59 5.38
CA PRO A 60 -0.24 0.84 5.68
C PRO A 60 0.75 1.66 4.84
N ALA A 61 0.48 2.95 4.66
CA ALA A 61 1.35 3.85 3.89
C ALA A 61 2.77 3.96 4.47
N VAL A 62 2.91 3.92 5.79
CA VAL A 62 4.22 3.91 6.46
C VAL A 62 5.04 2.64 6.14
N VAL A 63 4.36 1.50 5.97
CA VAL A 63 4.99 0.24 5.56
C VAL A 63 5.40 0.30 4.08
N ASP A 64 4.58 0.91 3.21
CA ASP A 64 4.96 1.18 1.81
C ASP A 64 6.22 2.05 1.73
N LYS A 65 6.29 3.12 2.53
CA LYS A 65 7.46 4.00 2.64
C LYS A 65 8.71 3.21 3.05
N PHE A 66 8.59 2.39 4.08
CA PHE A 66 9.69 1.54 4.56
C PHE A 66 10.16 0.54 3.49
N LEU A 67 9.24 -0.15 2.82
CA LEU A 67 9.55 -1.18 1.82
C LEU A 67 10.19 -0.62 0.54
N LYS A 68 9.87 0.62 0.15
CA LYS A 68 10.35 1.24 -1.10
C LYS A 68 11.58 2.11 -0.97
N THR A 69 11.98 2.47 0.24
CA THR A 69 13.20 3.25 0.45
C THR A 69 14.43 2.52 -0.07
N ASP A 70 15.32 3.25 -0.74
CA ASP A 70 16.64 2.83 -1.20
C ASP A 70 17.81 3.59 -0.54
N ALA A 71 17.51 4.49 0.40
CA ALA A 71 18.44 5.44 1.00
C ALA A 71 19.66 4.81 1.70
N ASP A 72 19.53 3.59 2.20
CA ASP A 72 20.55 2.87 2.97
C ASP A 72 21.03 1.57 2.28
N GLY A 73 20.72 1.42 0.99
CA GLY A 73 21.23 0.32 0.16
C GLY A 73 20.54 -1.03 0.34
N TYR A 74 19.50 -1.10 1.17
CA TYR A 74 18.67 -2.30 1.31
C TYR A 74 17.68 -2.43 0.17
N THR A 75 17.46 -3.67 -0.28
CA THR A 75 16.41 -3.97 -1.24
C THR A 75 15.07 -4.14 -0.55
N ILE A 76 13.99 -4.06 -1.33
CA ILE A 76 12.64 -4.40 -0.86
C ILE A 76 12.57 -5.79 -0.21
N TYR A 77 13.37 -6.76 -0.66
CA TYR A 77 13.39 -8.10 -0.08
C TYR A 77 14.08 -8.13 1.29
N ASP A 78 15.13 -7.33 1.48
CA ASP A 78 15.78 -7.20 2.77
C ASP A 78 14.84 -6.56 3.78
N ARG A 79 14.05 -5.55 3.35
CA ARG A 79 13.00 -4.94 4.17
C ARG A 79 11.89 -5.91 4.54
N MET A 80 11.43 -6.73 3.59
CA MET A 80 10.47 -7.80 3.89
C MET A 80 11.04 -8.81 4.89
N ALA A 81 12.32 -9.16 4.78
CA ALA A 81 12.99 -10.02 5.77
C ALA A 81 13.04 -9.37 7.15
N GLN A 82 13.31 -8.06 7.23
CA GLN A 82 13.26 -7.31 8.48
C GLN A 82 11.86 -7.36 9.13
N LEU A 83 10.77 -7.23 8.35
CA LEU A 83 9.41 -7.39 8.90
C LEU A 83 9.17 -8.77 9.50
N ILE A 84 9.69 -9.84 8.88
CA ILE A 84 9.56 -11.21 9.39
C ILE A 84 10.34 -11.38 10.70
N VAL A 85 11.55 -10.84 10.78
CA VAL A 85 12.37 -10.86 12.01
C VAL A 85 11.69 -10.09 13.15
N VAL A 86 11.09 -8.95 12.83
CA VAL A 86 10.29 -8.14 13.76
C VAL A 86 9.06 -8.91 14.23
N ASN A 87 8.34 -9.61 13.34
CA ASN A 87 7.22 -10.46 13.70
C ASN A 87 7.62 -11.58 14.69
N ASP A 88 8.84 -12.10 14.58
CA ASP A 88 9.40 -13.10 15.51
C ASP A 88 9.87 -12.49 16.85
N GLY A 89 9.74 -11.16 17.03
CA GLY A 89 10.00 -10.43 18.27
C GLY A 89 11.37 -9.75 18.34
N ASP A 90 12.12 -9.69 17.25
CA ASP A 90 13.41 -8.99 17.19
C ASP A 90 13.30 -7.69 16.38
N HIS A 91 13.34 -6.55 17.09
CA HIS A 91 13.21 -5.21 16.51
C HIS A 91 14.53 -4.51 16.26
N TYR A 92 15.64 -5.08 16.72
CA TYR A 92 16.93 -4.40 16.78
C TYR A 92 17.34 -3.86 15.40
N TYR A 93 17.24 -4.72 14.38
CA TYR A 93 17.62 -4.36 13.01
C TYR A 93 16.73 -3.30 12.39
N LEU A 94 15.45 -3.22 12.75
CA LEU A 94 14.55 -2.21 12.20
C LEU A 94 14.83 -0.84 12.83
N GLU A 95 15.00 -0.78 14.16
CA GLU A 95 15.31 0.47 14.85
C GLU A 95 16.68 1.03 14.42
N GLU A 96 17.71 0.20 14.41
CA GLU A 96 19.07 0.60 14.01
C GLU A 96 19.11 0.99 12.52
N SER A 97 18.52 0.20 11.61
CA SER A 97 18.61 0.49 10.17
C SER A 97 17.67 1.59 9.70
N ALA A 98 16.44 1.69 10.22
CA ALA A 98 15.44 2.59 9.67
C ALA A 98 15.45 3.97 10.36
N VAL A 99 15.71 4.02 11.67
CA VAL A 99 15.73 5.29 12.41
C VAL A 99 17.08 5.98 12.29
N GLU A 100 18.20 5.25 12.43
CA GLU A 100 19.52 5.88 12.36
C GLU A 100 19.90 6.35 10.95
N ASN A 101 19.42 5.68 9.90
CA ASN A 101 19.59 6.11 8.52
C ASN A 101 18.52 7.13 8.06
N GLU A 102 17.75 7.71 8.99
CA GLU A 102 16.71 8.72 8.72
C GLU A 102 15.64 8.28 7.70
N VAL A 103 15.40 6.97 7.57
CA VAL A 103 14.39 6.39 6.68
C VAL A 103 12.99 6.59 7.26
N LEU A 104 12.86 6.36 8.57
CA LEU A 104 11.64 6.52 9.34
C LEU A 104 11.89 7.44 10.54
N SER A 105 10.87 8.23 10.91
CA SER A 105 10.83 8.81 12.25
C SER A 105 10.66 7.71 13.30
N ARG A 106 10.92 8.04 14.56
CA ARG A 106 10.75 7.07 15.66
C ARG A 106 9.30 6.60 15.78
N GLU A 107 8.34 7.48 15.54
CA GLU A 107 6.91 7.17 15.54
C GLU A 107 6.55 6.24 14.38
N GLU A 108 7.05 6.53 13.18
CA GLU A 108 6.84 5.70 11.99
C GLU A 108 7.45 4.30 12.18
N ALA A 109 8.63 4.18 12.79
CA ALA A 109 9.24 2.89 13.09
C ALA A 109 8.38 2.05 14.04
N LEU A 110 7.77 2.66 15.06
CA LEU A 110 6.84 1.97 15.97
C LEU A 110 5.59 1.48 15.24
N GLU A 111 5.06 2.25 14.30
CA GLU A 111 3.93 1.80 13.48
C GLU A 111 4.28 0.59 12.60
N VAL A 112 5.46 0.59 11.99
CA VAL A 112 5.94 -0.57 11.20
C VAL A 112 6.16 -1.80 12.10
N ILE A 113 6.70 -1.61 13.31
CA ILE A 113 6.88 -2.70 14.29
C ILE A 113 5.52 -3.29 14.71
N ASN A 114 4.55 -2.43 15.06
CA ASN A 114 3.21 -2.88 15.45
C ASN A 114 2.51 -3.61 14.30
N TYR A 115 2.62 -3.10 13.07
CA TYR A 115 2.10 -3.79 11.89
C TYR A 115 2.69 -5.19 11.76
N ALA A 116 4.02 -5.33 11.85
CA ALA A 116 4.68 -6.62 11.72
C ALA A 116 4.29 -7.59 12.84
N HIS A 117 4.09 -7.13 14.07
CA HIS A 117 3.61 -7.95 15.20
C HIS A 117 2.18 -8.45 15.05
N GLU A 118 1.29 -7.61 14.52
CA GLU A 118 -0.13 -7.95 14.35
C GLU A 118 -0.39 -8.75 13.07
N ALA A 119 0.51 -8.64 12.09
CA ALA A 119 0.43 -9.38 10.85
C ALA A 119 0.59 -10.88 11.08
N LYS A 120 -0.05 -11.67 10.23
CA LYS A 120 0.27 -13.10 10.15
C LYS A 120 1.55 -13.27 9.36
N CYS A 121 2.42 -14.18 9.81
CA CYS A 121 3.66 -14.49 9.10
C CYS A 121 3.40 -14.87 7.62
N GLU A 122 2.30 -15.58 7.33
CA GLU A 122 1.91 -15.91 5.95
C GLU A 122 1.56 -14.70 5.09
N ASP A 123 1.05 -13.62 5.68
CA ASP A 123 0.75 -12.38 4.97
C ASP A 123 2.05 -11.60 4.68
N LEU A 124 2.99 -11.57 5.64
CA LEU A 124 4.32 -10.99 5.41
C LEU A 124 5.08 -11.71 4.28
N LEU A 125 5.00 -13.05 4.24
CA LEU A 125 5.56 -13.83 3.14
C LEU A 125 4.88 -13.54 1.79
N GLN A 126 3.59 -13.22 1.79
CA GLN A 126 2.87 -12.89 0.56
C GLN A 126 3.26 -11.55 -0.05
N LEU A 127 3.89 -10.64 0.71
CA LEU A 127 4.39 -9.36 0.20
C LEU A 127 5.35 -9.54 -0.99
N ILE A 128 6.06 -10.67 -1.06
CA ILE A 128 6.94 -11.02 -2.20
C ILE A 128 6.19 -11.07 -3.54
N ASN A 129 4.87 -11.31 -3.50
CA ASN A 129 4.00 -11.33 -4.68
C ASN A 129 3.46 -9.94 -5.06
N GLY A 130 3.93 -8.90 -4.38
CA GLY A 130 3.39 -7.54 -4.39
C GLY A 130 2.35 -7.32 -3.29
N TYR A 131 1.97 -6.06 -3.11
CA TYR A 131 0.99 -5.63 -2.12
C TYR A 131 0.17 -4.43 -2.63
N GLU A 132 -0.92 -4.13 -1.93
CA GLU A 132 -1.74 -2.93 -2.13
C GLU A 132 -1.54 -2.00 -0.94
N VAL A 133 -1.33 -0.70 -1.19
CA VAL A 133 -1.22 0.29 -0.12
C VAL A 133 -2.63 0.65 0.34
N GLU A 134 -2.90 0.49 1.64
CA GLU A 134 -4.11 0.99 2.26
C GLU A 134 -4.17 2.49 2.07
N LYS A 135 -5.24 2.96 1.42
CA LYS A 135 -5.54 4.39 1.39
C LYS A 135 -6.02 4.75 2.78
N GLU A 136 -5.21 5.53 3.51
CA GLU A 136 -5.66 6.08 4.78
C GLU A 136 -6.97 6.85 4.57
N PRO A 137 -7.96 6.68 5.47
CA PRO A 137 -9.19 7.42 5.38
C PRO A 137 -8.89 8.92 5.55
N LEU A 138 -9.32 9.70 4.56
CA LEU A 138 -9.18 11.14 4.57
C LEU A 138 -10.47 11.79 5.09
N TYR A 139 -10.29 12.87 5.85
CA TYR A 139 -11.37 13.60 6.49
C TYR A 139 -11.26 15.09 6.21
N TYR A 140 -12.41 15.72 5.99
CA TYR A 140 -12.54 17.17 6.06
C TYR A 140 -12.87 17.56 7.50
N VAL A 141 -12.12 18.50 8.08
CA VAL A 141 -12.44 19.03 9.41
C VAL A 141 -13.30 20.29 9.26
N ARG A 142 -14.51 20.27 9.81
CA ARG A 142 -15.42 21.43 9.84
C ARG A 142 -15.63 21.91 11.27
N LEU A 143 -14.89 22.94 11.66
CA LEU A 143 -15.01 23.54 12.98
C LEU A 143 -16.29 24.39 13.08
N PRO A 144 -17.02 24.31 14.20
CA PRO A 144 -18.18 25.17 14.45
C PRO A 144 -17.79 26.64 14.39
N HIS A 145 -18.59 27.46 13.69
CA HIS A 145 -18.40 28.91 13.51
C HIS A 145 -17.18 29.34 12.68
N PHE A 146 -16.10 28.56 12.65
CA PHE A 146 -14.86 28.91 11.94
C PHE A 146 -14.79 28.39 10.49
N GLY A 147 -15.50 27.30 10.18
CA GLY A 147 -15.51 26.72 8.83
C GLY A 147 -14.56 25.52 8.69
N TYR A 148 -14.13 25.25 7.46
CA TYR A 148 -13.28 24.14 7.07
C TYR A 148 -11.80 24.45 7.26
N VAL A 149 -11.03 23.46 7.69
CA VAL A 149 -9.56 23.53 7.67
C VAL A 149 -9.05 23.53 6.22
N THR A 150 -8.10 24.42 5.93
CA THR A 150 -7.45 24.56 4.62
C THR A 150 -5.93 24.52 4.76
N ASN A 151 -5.23 24.32 3.63
CA ASN A 151 -3.77 24.39 3.56
C ASN A 151 -3.29 25.61 2.76
N ARG A 152 -4.08 26.69 2.72
CA ARG A 152 -3.64 27.91 2.04
C ARG A 152 -2.72 28.74 2.93
N MET A 153 -1.79 29.46 2.30
CA MET A 153 -0.82 30.31 2.98
C MET A 153 -1.45 31.58 3.58
N ASP A 154 -2.55 32.05 3.00
CA ASP A 154 -3.24 33.29 3.35
C ASP A 154 -4.27 33.10 4.48
N TYR A 155 -4.82 31.89 4.66
CA TYR A 155 -5.70 31.55 5.78
C TYR A 155 -5.76 30.05 6.03
N THR A 156 -5.84 29.65 7.30
CA THR A 156 -5.94 28.24 7.72
C THR A 156 -7.37 27.72 7.80
N LEU A 157 -8.37 28.60 7.74
CA LEU A 157 -9.80 28.28 7.87
C LEU A 157 -10.62 28.99 6.77
N SER A 158 -11.57 28.29 6.15
CA SER A 158 -12.46 28.85 5.13
C SER A 158 -13.90 28.40 5.33
N GLN A 159 -14.86 29.30 5.11
CA GLN A 159 -16.27 28.93 5.09
C GLN A 159 -16.64 28.09 3.85
N SER A 160 -15.81 28.10 2.80
CA SER A 160 -16.06 27.34 1.59
C SER A 160 -15.49 25.93 1.68
N LYS A 161 -16.34 24.92 1.40
CA LYS A 161 -15.89 23.52 1.25
C LYS A 161 -14.92 23.35 0.08
N THR A 162 -14.96 24.22 -0.94
CA THR A 162 -14.05 24.15 -2.09
C THR A 162 -12.59 24.40 -1.73
N ASP A 163 -12.36 25.11 -0.62
CA ASP A 163 -11.02 25.40 -0.13
C ASP A 163 -10.56 24.36 0.91
N ALA A 164 -11.44 23.43 1.30
CA ALA A 164 -11.16 22.44 2.32
C ALA A 164 -10.14 21.42 1.80
N ILE A 165 -9.23 21.02 2.69
CA ILE A 165 -8.28 19.94 2.42
C ILE A 165 -8.72 18.68 3.16
N ALA A 166 -8.61 17.54 2.49
CA ALA A 166 -8.80 16.23 3.12
C ALA A 166 -7.49 15.84 3.84
N LEU A 167 -7.60 15.48 5.11
CA LEU A 167 -6.48 15.21 6.02
C LEU A 167 -6.61 13.82 6.64
N THR A 168 -5.48 13.19 6.93
CA THR A 168 -5.42 11.93 7.69
C THR A 168 -5.71 12.19 9.17
N GLU A 169 -6.16 11.16 9.91
CA GLU A 169 -6.43 11.26 11.34
C GLU A 169 -5.23 11.80 12.12
N SER A 170 -4.04 11.25 11.88
CA SER A 170 -2.79 11.67 12.53
C SER A 170 -2.49 13.15 12.26
N ARG A 171 -2.72 13.63 11.03
CA ARG A 171 -2.52 15.05 10.69
C ARG A 171 -3.53 15.96 11.40
N ILE A 172 -4.77 15.53 11.54
CA ILE A 172 -5.80 16.28 12.29
C ILE A 172 -5.42 16.38 13.76
N LYS A 173 -5.03 15.26 14.38
CA LYS A 173 -4.62 15.22 15.79
C LYS A 173 -3.34 16.01 16.05
N ALA A 174 -2.41 16.02 15.09
CA ALA A 174 -1.19 16.83 15.17
C ALA A 174 -1.46 18.34 15.08
N ILE A 175 -2.51 18.77 14.36
CA ILE A 175 -2.97 20.16 14.40
C ILE A 175 -3.58 20.44 15.79
N ASP A 176 -4.58 19.66 16.16
CA ASP A 176 -5.22 19.68 17.48
C ASP A 176 -6.09 18.43 17.64
N GLU A 177 -5.85 17.61 18.66
CA GLU A 177 -6.63 16.40 18.94
C GLU A 177 -8.14 16.67 19.06
N ARG A 178 -8.53 17.86 19.53
CA ARG A 178 -9.93 18.26 19.67
C ARG A 178 -10.63 18.42 18.32
N TYR A 179 -9.90 18.51 17.21
CA TYR A 179 -10.48 18.65 15.88
C TYR A 179 -11.06 17.33 15.36
N TRP A 180 -10.63 16.20 15.92
CA TRP A 180 -11.07 14.87 15.52
C TRP A 180 -12.59 14.69 15.61
N GLN A 181 -13.24 15.26 16.63
CA GLN A 181 -14.70 15.20 16.79
C GLN A 181 -15.48 15.90 15.67
N PHE A 182 -14.80 16.72 14.86
CA PHE A 182 -15.36 17.48 13.74
C PHE A 182 -14.92 16.94 12.37
N ALA A 183 -14.23 15.80 12.35
CA ALA A 183 -13.76 15.14 11.14
C ALA A 183 -14.93 14.46 10.40
N VAL A 184 -15.06 14.77 9.10
CA VAL A 184 -16.09 14.20 8.22
C VAL A 184 -15.39 13.38 7.13
N PRO A 185 -15.65 12.06 7.02
CA PRO A 185 -15.02 11.21 6.01
C PRO A 185 -15.25 11.74 4.60
N GLU A 186 -14.22 11.73 3.76
CA GLU A 186 -14.33 12.17 2.36
C GLU A 186 -15.22 11.25 1.52
N GLU A 187 -15.21 9.94 1.80
CA GLU A 187 -16.01 8.93 1.09
C GLU A 187 -17.49 8.89 1.52
N GLY A 188 -17.85 9.59 2.60
CA GLY A 188 -19.22 9.72 3.09
C GLY A 188 -20.01 10.75 2.27
N LYS A 189 -20.49 10.36 1.09
CA LYS A 189 -21.60 11.03 0.39
C LYS A 189 -22.94 10.40 0.76
#